data_AF-A0A7Y5HAE5-F1
#
_entry.id   AF-A0A7Y5HAE5-F1
#
_cell.length_a   1.000
_cell.length_b   1.000
_cell.length_c   1.000
_cell.angle_alpha   90.00
_cell.angle_beta   90.00
_cell.angle_gamma   90.00
#
_symmetry.space_group_name_H-M   'P 1'
#
loop_
_entity.id
_entity.type
_entity.pdbx_description
1 polymer ?
#
loop_
_entity_poly.entity_id
_entity_poly.type
_entity_poly.pdbx_seq_one_letter_code
_entity_poly.pdbx_strand_id
1 'polypeptide(L)'
;MRVPSFILALTLCAAAGDVEEFTCDDSAGFQTAGADGKAPAGAAVKAEGGQLVLSYERSRISPLAHDALMTEFTELALTLRPGSDGTWVVVLKDRDGATFHHPFSLPGGRWTTVTLRPADFTLNHDSPVRKGALDAARLGCGWVLIDAAAIRKNEAGIAELRVDAVRITRSQAQETAGDWVVDTSAEVAASRRHRGLLTVRAGATLTVSGPRFELEGNLRLEDGAALRVAGGVLHIPQRFHHERTLVLAGTARMELRDALVVTRVPAKIGMEGAGTLSLVATECVGGFTVDVPPRATVDLRAAVAPGEFVIAPGGRVDVQDSRQVILWLMLGTNFRGTLTVPGDAVAAPWTADAGHAVTVQNSTGLRWGVVSLPGSDGAIRGSRLTAAGLLFGGKDTVALDRLTNGEGIGSWRVPSPNRVLAFERTTVDAWNVYVTDAAQVTVSNSTFGEAMGFGGGRLDVTDSTVDGKGGYVSATGKSELRLTRCRLTCLALARDDATLVLTECVVTGDVRAADRGRVRLVRTEVSGAVVADPTAEITRE
;
A
#
# COMPACT_ATOMS: atom_id res chain seq x y z
N MET A 1 28.39 38.40 -49.77
CA MET A 1 27.24 37.72 -50.39
C MET A 1 26.37 37.19 -49.25
N ARG A 2 25.15 37.73 -49.10
CA ARG A 2 24.26 37.50 -47.96
C ARG A 2 23.62 36.12 -48.06
N VAL A 3 23.68 35.33 -46.98
CA VAL A 3 22.94 34.07 -46.82
C VAL A 3 21.70 34.38 -45.96
N PRO A 4 20.48 33.93 -46.33
CA PRO A 4 19.26 34.38 -45.67
C PRO A 4 19.00 33.66 -44.36
N SER A 5 18.53 34.43 -43.38
CA SER A 5 17.96 33.96 -42.11
C SER A 5 16.64 33.23 -42.36
N PHE A 6 16.59 31.94 -42.04
CA PHE A 6 15.32 31.23 -41.85
C PHE A 6 14.92 31.33 -40.37
N ILE A 7 13.92 32.17 -40.10
CA ILE A 7 13.16 32.14 -38.85
C ILE A 7 12.23 30.94 -38.97
N LEU A 8 12.55 29.84 -38.27
CA LEU A 8 11.60 28.78 -38.00
C LEU A 8 10.65 29.28 -36.91
N ALA A 9 9.41 29.61 -37.30
CA ALA A 9 8.33 29.78 -36.35
C ALA A 9 8.02 28.41 -35.73
N LEU A 10 8.53 28.17 -34.52
CA LEU A 10 8.08 27.08 -33.66
C LEU A 10 6.66 27.41 -33.21
N THR A 11 5.68 26.83 -33.89
CA THR A 11 4.33 26.69 -33.34
C THR A 11 4.44 25.78 -32.12
N LEU A 12 4.50 26.36 -30.91
CA LEU A 12 4.27 25.61 -29.68
C LEU A 12 2.84 25.08 -29.75
N CYS A 13 2.65 23.84 -30.21
CA CYS A 13 1.50 23.07 -29.76
C CYS A 13 1.64 22.94 -28.24
N ALA A 14 0.71 23.52 -27.48
CA ALA A 14 0.62 23.27 -26.05
C ALA A 14 0.54 21.75 -25.86
N ALA A 15 1.57 21.17 -25.25
CA ALA A 15 1.58 19.74 -24.97
C ALA A 15 0.39 19.43 -24.05
N ALA A 16 -0.42 18.43 -24.42
CA ALA A 16 -1.50 17.96 -23.57
C ALA A 16 -0.91 17.49 -22.23
N GLY A 17 -1.48 17.93 -21.11
CA GLY A 17 -1.04 17.53 -19.77
C GLY A 17 -1.20 16.02 -19.52
N ASP A 18 -0.65 15.53 -18.42
CA ASP A 18 -0.85 14.14 -17.99
C ASP A 18 -2.30 13.97 -17.52
N VAL A 19 -3.11 13.21 -18.27
CA VAL A 19 -4.52 12.94 -17.95
C VAL A 19 -4.65 11.59 -17.25
N GLU A 20 -5.23 11.58 -16.07
CA GLU A 20 -5.76 10.39 -15.40
C GLU A 20 -7.28 10.44 -15.43
N GLU A 21 -7.92 9.40 -15.94
CA GLU A 21 -9.37 9.31 -16.07
C GLU A 21 -9.88 8.04 -15.38
N PHE A 22 -10.91 8.19 -14.56
CA PHE A 22 -11.62 7.12 -13.89
C PHE A 22 -12.99 6.99 -14.56
N THR A 23 -13.24 5.85 -15.22
CA THR A 23 -14.49 5.60 -15.96
C THR A 23 -15.65 5.14 -15.07
N CYS A 24 -15.45 5.13 -13.74
CA CYS A 24 -16.50 4.85 -12.73
C CYS A 24 -17.29 3.53 -12.96
N ASP A 25 -16.73 2.61 -13.75
CA ASP A 25 -17.28 1.28 -14.01
C ASP A 25 -17.11 0.32 -12.82
N ASP A 26 -16.21 0.65 -11.90
CA ASP A 26 -16.03 0.02 -10.60
C ASP A 26 -15.94 1.09 -9.49
N SER A 27 -16.06 0.65 -8.24
CA SER A 27 -15.94 1.52 -7.06
C SER A 27 -14.54 1.53 -6.46
N ALA A 28 -13.51 1.09 -7.18
CA ALA A 28 -12.15 1.03 -6.65
C ALA A 28 -11.63 2.45 -6.36
N GLY A 29 -11.04 2.66 -5.19
CA GLY A 29 -10.54 3.98 -4.75
C GLY A 29 -11.64 4.95 -4.28
N PHE A 30 -12.89 4.73 -4.65
CA PHE A 30 -14.02 5.55 -4.20
C PHE A 30 -14.57 5.06 -2.86
N GLN A 31 -14.74 5.98 -1.92
CA GLN A 31 -15.23 5.69 -0.58
C GLN A 31 -16.15 6.78 -0.05
N THR A 32 -16.92 6.42 0.98
CA THR A 32 -17.68 7.37 1.79
C THR A 32 -17.28 7.21 3.25
N ALA A 33 -16.99 8.32 3.93
CA ALA A 33 -16.58 8.34 5.32
C ALA A 33 -17.15 9.57 6.03
N GLY A 34 -17.77 9.36 7.19
CA GLY A 34 -18.20 10.42 8.08
C GLY A 34 -17.00 11.07 8.78
N ALA A 35 -17.30 12.04 9.65
CA ALA A 35 -16.28 12.76 10.42
C ALA A 35 -15.47 11.84 11.37
N ASP A 36 -16.00 10.67 11.72
CA ASP A 36 -15.35 9.64 12.54
C ASP A 36 -14.55 8.62 11.71
N GLY A 37 -14.45 8.82 10.40
CA GLY A 37 -13.75 7.93 9.46
C GLY A 37 -14.55 6.67 9.09
N LYS A 38 -15.78 6.50 9.60
CA LYS A 38 -16.64 5.36 9.26
C LYS A 38 -17.67 5.78 8.22
N ALA A 39 -18.01 4.89 7.30
CA ALA A 39 -19.13 5.12 6.39
C ALA A 39 -20.41 5.42 7.22
N PRO A 40 -21.10 6.55 6.98
CA PRO A 40 -22.36 6.83 7.66
C PRO A 40 -23.36 5.69 7.39
N ALA A 41 -24.17 5.34 8.39
CA ALA A 41 -25.19 4.32 8.22
C ALA A 41 -26.11 4.66 7.03
N GLY A 42 -26.25 3.73 6.08
CA GLY A 42 -27.03 3.92 4.86
C GLY A 42 -26.29 4.60 3.71
N ALA A 43 -25.06 5.08 3.92
CA ALA A 43 -24.20 5.56 2.85
C ALA A 43 -23.49 4.38 2.16
N ALA A 44 -23.60 4.29 0.84
CA ALA A 44 -22.93 3.26 0.07
C ALA A 44 -22.53 3.81 -1.31
N VAL A 45 -21.30 3.48 -1.74
CA VAL A 45 -20.82 3.69 -3.10
C VAL A 45 -20.83 2.35 -3.80
N LYS A 46 -21.44 2.28 -4.99
CA LYS A 46 -21.52 1.05 -5.80
C LYS A 46 -21.39 1.39 -7.26
N ALA A 47 -20.80 0.48 -8.04
CA ALA A 47 -20.87 0.54 -9.48
C ALA A 47 -22.18 -0.07 -9.99
N GLU A 48 -22.90 0.64 -10.85
CA GLU A 48 -24.18 0.22 -11.45
C GLU A 48 -24.30 0.79 -12.86
N GLY A 49 -24.39 -0.10 -13.87
CA GLY A 49 -24.63 0.32 -15.26
C GLY A 49 -23.53 1.18 -15.88
N GLY A 50 -22.26 0.96 -15.49
CA GLY A 50 -21.11 1.74 -15.96
C GLY A 50 -20.96 3.11 -15.27
N GLN A 51 -21.54 3.26 -14.07
CA GLN A 51 -21.51 4.50 -13.30
C GLN A 51 -21.30 4.18 -11.83
N LEU A 52 -20.78 5.15 -11.08
CA LEU A 52 -20.82 5.11 -9.63
C LEU A 52 -22.09 5.74 -9.10
N VAL A 53 -22.74 5.04 -8.18
CA VAL A 53 -23.92 5.49 -7.46
C VAL A 53 -23.57 5.63 -5.99
N LEU A 54 -23.62 6.85 -5.47
CA LEU A 54 -23.61 7.13 -4.04
C LEU A 54 -25.06 7.32 -3.57
N SER A 55 -25.54 6.42 -2.73
CA SER A 55 -26.80 6.59 -1.98
C SER A 55 -26.47 7.05 -0.56
N TYR A 56 -27.16 8.06 -0.04
CA TYR A 56 -26.89 8.60 1.30
C TYR A 56 -28.11 9.28 1.93
N GLU A 57 -28.12 9.40 3.26
CA GLU A 57 -29.10 10.20 3.99
C GLU A 57 -28.68 11.67 3.96
N ARG A 58 -29.49 12.54 3.34
CA ARG A 58 -29.16 13.96 3.13
C ARG A 58 -29.14 14.78 4.42
N SER A 59 -29.61 14.23 5.54
CA SER A 59 -29.50 14.82 6.88
C SER A 59 -28.10 14.63 7.50
N ARG A 60 -27.23 13.83 6.87
CA ARG A 60 -25.88 13.47 7.35
C ARG A 60 -24.84 13.76 6.29
N ILE A 61 -23.69 14.29 6.73
CA ILE A 61 -22.53 14.48 5.85
C ILE A 61 -22.01 13.10 5.42
N SER A 62 -22.24 12.76 4.15
CA SER A 62 -21.85 11.49 3.53
C SER A 62 -21.06 11.81 2.27
N PRO A 63 -19.77 12.17 2.40
CA PRO A 63 -18.99 12.60 1.26
C PRO A 63 -18.73 11.43 0.31
N LEU A 64 -18.52 11.76 -0.97
CA LEU A 64 -17.76 10.90 -1.88
C LEU A 64 -16.29 11.33 -1.82
N ALA A 65 -15.37 10.40 -1.65
CA ALA A 65 -13.95 10.69 -1.67
C ALA A 65 -13.20 9.69 -2.57
N HIS A 66 -12.08 10.13 -3.12
CA HIS A 66 -11.13 9.29 -3.84
C HIS A 66 -9.71 9.68 -3.46
N ASP A 67 -8.80 8.72 -3.34
CA ASP A 67 -7.37 8.88 -3.00
C ASP A 67 -6.45 9.27 -4.18
N ALA A 68 -7.00 9.82 -5.27
CA ALA A 68 -6.22 10.13 -6.46
C ALA A 68 -5.15 11.20 -6.17
N LEU A 69 -3.99 11.10 -6.82
CA LEU A 69 -2.87 12.02 -6.59
C LEU A 69 -3.18 13.42 -7.12
N MET A 70 -3.34 14.44 -6.29
CA MET A 70 -3.71 15.79 -6.76
C MET A 70 -2.50 16.72 -7.00
N THR A 71 -1.29 16.23 -6.79
CA THR A 71 -0.05 17.00 -7.00
C THR A 71 0.04 17.51 -8.44
N GLU A 72 0.31 18.81 -8.58
CA GLU A 72 0.40 19.53 -9.86
C GLU A 72 -0.83 19.43 -10.77
N PHE A 73 -2.02 19.14 -10.21
CA PHE A 73 -3.24 19.19 -11.01
C PHE A 73 -3.45 20.59 -11.57
N THR A 74 -3.81 20.65 -12.85
CA THR A 74 -4.19 21.87 -13.57
C THR A 74 -5.71 21.93 -13.78
N GLU A 75 -6.36 20.77 -13.81
CA GLU A 75 -7.80 20.64 -14.00
C GLU A 75 -8.34 19.38 -13.31
N LEU A 76 -9.47 19.51 -12.61
CA LEU A 76 -10.30 18.42 -12.11
C LEU A 76 -11.68 18.54 -12.76
N ALA A 77 -12.05 17.56 -13.59
CA ALA A 77 -13.37 17.49 -14.20
C ALA A 77 -14.19 16.34 -13.60
N LEU A 78 -15.42 16.64 -13.20
CA LEU A 78 -16.36 15.71 -12.59
C LEU A 78 -17.65 15.67 -13.42
N THR A 79 -18.02 14.52 -13.99
CA THR A 79 -19.30 14.33 -14.68
C THR A 79 -20.31 13.71 -13.73
N LEU A 80 -21.27 14.53 -13.28
CA LEU A 80 -22.15 14.26 -12.14
C LEU A 80 -23.63 14.40 -12.52
N ARG A 81 -24.48 13.61 -11.87
CA ARG A 81 -25.95 13.74 -11.92
C ARG A 81 -26.54 13.51 -10.53
N PRO A 82 -26.84 14.59 -9.78
CA PRO A 82 -27.50 14.44 -8.48
C PRO A 82 -28.99 14.11 -8.68
N GLY A 83 -29.62 13.46 -7.71
CA GLY A 83 -31.06 13.16 -7.73
C GLY A 83 -31.94 14.40 -7.52
N SER A 84 -31.38 15.48 -6.97
CA SER A 84 -32.09 16.74 -6.68
C SER A 84 -31.16 17.94 -6.89
N ASP A 85 -31.74 19.12 -7.09
CA ASP A 85 -30.98 20.38 -7.17
C ASP A 85 -30.21 20.59 -5.86
N GLY A 86 -28.96 21.04 -5.96
CA GLY A 86 -28.14 21.23 -4.77
C GLY A 86 -26.87 22.04 -4.99
N THR A 87 -26.34 22.55 -3.89
CA THR A 87 -24.98 23.09 -3.83
C THR A 87 -24.05 21.98 -3.38
N TRP A 88 -23.00 21.74 -4.14
CA TRP A 88 -21.97 20.76 -3.87
C TRP A 88 -20.66 21.47 -3.59
N VAL A 89 -19.77 20.83 -2.84
CA VAL A 89 -18.47 21.39 -2.47
C VAL A 89 -17.39 20.35 -2.73
N VAL A 90 -16.38 20.70 -3.52
CA VAL A 90 -15.14 19.92 -3.58
C VAL A 90 -14.16 20.49 -2.57
N VAL A 91 -13.56 19.61 -1.77
CA VAL A 91 -12.56 19.92 -0.75
C VAL A 91 -11.24 19.23 -1.10
N LEU A 92 -10.16 20.01 -1.01
CA LEU A 92 -8.78 19.55 -1.18
C LEU A 92 -7.98 19.89 0.08
N LYS A 93 -7.01 19.05 0.42
CA LYS A 93 -6.06 19.31 1.50
C LYS A 93 -4.64 19.20 0.97
N ASP A 94 -3.81 20.17 1.30
CA ASP A 94 -2.39 20.11 0.97
C ASP A 94 -1.56 19.43 2.07
N ARG A 95 -0.30 19.10 1.74
CA ARG A 95 0.62 18.42 2.65
C ARG A 95 1.06 19.26 3.85
N ASP A 96 0.80 20.56 3.83
CA ASP A 96 1.03 21.44 4.99
C ASP A 96 -0.16 21.44 5.95
N GLY A 97 -1.29 20.84 5.54
CA GLY A 97 -2.51 20.78 6.33
C GLY A 97 -3.51 21.90 6.04
N ALA A 98 -3.25 22.75 5.04
CA ALA A 98 -4.23 23.74 4.61
C ALA A 98 -5.36 23.05 3.84
N THR A 99 -6.59 23.48 4.09
CA THR A 99 -7.82 22.91 3.53
C THR A 99 -8.47 23.95 2.65
N PHE A 100 -8.77 23.59 1.41
CA PHE A 100 -9.36 24.46 0.42
C PHE A 100 -10.68 23.87 -0.08
N HIS A 101 -11.59 24.73 -0.50
CA HIS A 101 -12.88 24.31 -1.01
C HIS A 101 -13.36 25.17 -2.18
N HIS A 102 -14.22 24.57 -3.02
CA HIS A 102 -14.93 25.25 -4.09
C HIS A 102 -16.40 24.81 -4.13
N PRO A 103 -17.37 25.70 -3.84
CA PRO A 103 -18.79 25.41 -3.98
C PRO A 103 -19.28 25.62 -5.42
N PHE A 104 -20.17 24.76 -5.89
CA PHE A 104 -20.85 24.89 -7.19
C PHE A 104 -22.28 24.32 -7.12
N SER A 105 -23.13 24.71 -8.07
CA SER A 105 -24.52 24.24 -8.14
C SER A 105 -24.68 23.16 -9.20
N LEU A 106 -25.44 22.12 -8.88
CA LEU A 106 -25.81 21.07 -9.84
C LEU A 106 -27.34 20.96 -9.95
N PRO A 107 -27.88 20.89 -11.18
CA PRO A 107 -29.29 20.60 -11.40
C PRO A 107 -29.60 19.12 -11.17
N GLY A 108 -30.69 18.84 -10.46
CA GLY A 108 -31.25 17.53 -10.19
C GLY A 108 -31.65 16.82 -11.48
N GLY A 109 -31.35 15.52 -11.54
CA GLY A 109 -31.72 14.64 -12.64
C GLY A 109 -30.98 14.90 -13.95
N ARG A 110 -30.04 15.85 -14.03
CA ARG A 110 -29.31 16.20 -15.25
C ARG A 110 -27.80 15.97 -15.10
N TRP A 111 -27.21 15.30 -16.10
CA TRP A 111 -25.76 15.19 -16.22
C TRP A 111 -25.11 16.56 -16.47
N THR A 112 -24.12 16.87 -15.65
CA THR A 112 -23.35 18.11 -15.69
C THR A 112 -21.88 17.79 -15.50
N THR A 113 -21.02 18.32 -16.37
CA THR A 113 -19.57 18.27 -16.16
C THR A 113 -19.12 19.57 -15.51
N VAL A 114 -18.52 19.45 -14.33
CA VAL A 114 -17.93 20.57 -13.58
C VAL A 114 -16.42 20.50 -13.72
N THR A 115 -15.82 21.60 -14.15
CA THR A 115 -14.37 21.71 -14.37
C THR A 115 -13.78 22.72 -13.40
N LEU A 116 -12.84 22.28 -12.57
CA LEU A 116 -12.21 23.05 -11.51
C LEU A 116 -10.70 23.17 -11.72
N ARG A 117 -10.15 24.33 -11.44
CA ARG A 117 -8.72 24.67 -11.52
C ARG A 117 -8.21 25.11 -10.15
N PRO A 118 -6.90 25.10 -9.88
CA PRO A 118 -6.35 25.53 -8.60
C PRO A 118 -6.82 26.92 -8.15
N ALA A 119 -6.97 27.86 -9.08
CA ALA A 119 -7.42 29.23 -8.80
C ALA A 119 -8.90 29.35 -8.37
N ASP A 120 -9.71 28.32 -8.60
CA ASP A 120 -11.12 28.31 -8.21
C ASP A 120 -11.29 28.02 -6.70
N PHE A 121 -10.27 27.43 -6.07
CA PHE A 121 -10.31 27.01 -4.68
C PHE A 121 -9.99 28.15 -3.73
N THR A 122 -10.78 28.24 -2.66
CA THR A 122 -10.57 29.20 -1.58
C THR A 122 -10.21 28.49 -0.28
N LEU A 123 -9.35 29.13 0.52
CA LEU A 123 -8.97 28.58 1.82
C LEU A 123 -10.23 28.46 2.70
N ASN A 124 -10.42 27.30 3.32
CA ASN A 124 -11.50 27.12 4.27
C ASN A 124 -11.24 27.97 5.53
N HIS A 125 -12.29 28.59 6.05
CA HIS A 125 -12.21 29.51 7.19
C HIS A 125 -11.68 28.84 8.47
N ASP A 126 -11.92 27.55 8.63
CA ASP A 126 -11.49 26.70 9.74
C ASP A 126 -10.17 25.97 9.46
N SER A 127 -9.51 26.26 8.33
CA SER A 127 -8.26 25.59 7.99
C SER A 127 -7.20 25.86 9.07
N PRO A 128 -6.51 24.80 9.56
CA PRO A 128 -5.52 24.93 10.64
C PRO A 128 -4.26 25.66 10.18
N VAL A 129 -4.01 25.72 8.87
CA VAL A 129 -2.88 26.43 8.27
C VAL A 129 -3.41 27.50 7.33
N ARG A 130 -2.92 28.73 7.53
CA ARG A 130 -3.31 29.88 6.72
C ARG A 130 -2.41 30.02 5.49
N LYS A 131 -3.03 30.10 4.31
CA LYS A 131 -2.35 30.31 3.02
C LYS A 131 -3.14 31.30 2.15
N GLY A 132 -2.43 32.01 1.29
CA GLY A 132 -3.05 32.97 0.37
C GLY A 132 -3.78 32.33 -0.81
N ALA A 133 -3.30 31.18 -1.28
CA ALA A 133 -3.88 30.44 -2.40
C ALA A 133 -3.54 28.95 -2.30
N LEU A 134 -4.25 28.13 -3.07
CA LEU A 134 -3.95 26.72 -3.23
C LEU A 134 -2.67 26.54 -4.08
N ASP A 135 -1.67 25.87 -3.51
CA ASP A 135 -0.46 25.46 -4.23
C ASP A 135 -0.61 24.01 -4.69
N ALA A 136 -0.81 23.81 -6.00
CA ALA A 136 -0.99 22.49 -6.58
C ALA A 136 0.24 21.57 -6.37
N ALA A 137 1.45 22.11 -6.28
CA ALA A 137 2.67 21.31 -6.03
C ALA A 137 2.73 20.76 -4.60
N ARG A 138 1.97 21.36 -3.67
CA ARG A 138 1.86 20.92 -2.27
C ARG A 138 0.72 19.96 -2.03
N LEU A 139 -0.17 19.72 -3.00
CA LEU A 139 -1.25 18.75 -2.84
C LEU A 139 -0.72 17.32 -2.74
N GLY A 140 -1.39 16.51 -1.92
CA GLY A 140 -1.12 15.08 -1.77
C GLY A 140 -2.14 14.23 -2.54
N CYS A 141 -2.45 13.05 -2.00
CA CYS A 141 -3.57 12.24 -2.45
C CYS A 141 -4.88 12.72 -1.85
N GLY A 142 -5.96 12.70 -2.63
CA GLY A 142 -7.29 12.89 -2.11
C GLY A 142 -8.06 14.07 -2.68
N TRP A 143 -9.33 13.86 -2.97
CA TRP A 143 -10.35 14.90 -3.02
C TRP A 143 -11.64 14.40 -2.38
N VAL A 144 -12.46 15.33 -1.90
CA VAL A 144 -13.74 15.03 -1.24
C VAL A 144 -14.84 15.88 -1.85
N LEU A 145 -15.97 15.26 -2.21
CA LEU A 145 -17.17 15.91 -2.73
C LEU A 145 -18.31 15.78 -1.70
N ILE A 146 -18.89 16.91 -1.32
CA ILE A 146 -19.88 17.03 -0.26
C ILE A 146 -21.14 17.72 -0.78
N ASP A 147 -22.32 17.17 -0.48
CA ASP A 147 -23.59 17.88 -0.63
C ASP A 147 -23.74 18.91 0.50
N ALA A 148 -23.72 20.20 0.17
CA ALA A 148 -23.80 21.27 1.16
C ALA A 148 -25.16 21.35 1.88
N ALA A 149 -26.21 20.73 1.33
CA ALA A 149 -27.48 20.61 2.05
C ALA A 149 -27.35 19.70 3.28
N ALA A 150 -26.47 18.69 3.22
CA ALA A 150 -26.18 17.83 4.37
C ALA A 150 -25.49 18.55 5.53
N ILE A 151 -24.82 19.66 5.24
CA ILE A 151 -24.23 20.52 6.27
C ILE A 151 -25.32 21.34 6.99
N ARG A 152 -26.39 21.72 6.26
CA ARG A 152 -27.47 22.59 6.78
C ARG A 152 -28.53 21.85 7.61
N LYS A 153 -28.47 20.51 7.69
CA LYS A 153 -29.30 19.61 8.55
C LYS A 153 -30.83 19.71 8.42
N ASN A 154 -31.35 20.37 7.38
CA ASN A 154 -32.79 20.66 7.28
C ASN A 154 -33.51 19.86 6.18
N GLU A 155 -32.82 18.98 5.45
CA GLU A 155 -33.41 18.19 4.37
C GLU A 155 -33.24 16.70 4.67
N ALA A 156 -34.35 16.07 5.09
CA ALA A 156 -34.41 14.63 5.34
C ALA A 156 -34.78 13.88 4.05
N GLY A 157 -34.20 12.70 3.87
CA GLY A 157 -34.47 11.84 2.72
C GLY A 157 -33.21 11.11 2.24
N ILE A 158 -33.43 10.04 1.48
CA ILE A 158 -32.36 9.37 0.74
C ILE A 158 -32.10 10.15 -0.53
N ALA A 159 -30.88 10.64 -0.68
CA ALA A 159 -30.39 11.27 -1.89
C ALA A 159 -29.48 10.30 -2.65
N GLU A 160 -29.39 10.54 -3.95
CA GLU A 160 -28.53 9.79 -4.86
C GLU A 160 -27.64 10.76 -5.62
N LEU A 161 -26.36 10.42 -5.77
CA LEU A 161 -25.44 11.05 -6.70
C LEU A 161 -24.92 9.97 -7.66
N ARG A 162 -25.07 10.21 -8.97
CA ARG A 162 -24.42 9.41 -10.00
C ARG A 162 -23.17 10.11 -10.51
N VAL A 163 -22.10 9.35 -10.73
CA VAL A 163 -20.82 9.81 -11.28
C VAL A 163 -20.49 8.94 -12.50
N ASP A 164 -20.29 9.60 -13.64
CA ASP A 164 -19.98 8.95 -14.91
C ASP A 164 -18.47 8.93 -15.15
N ALA A 165 -17.79 10.04 -14.85
CA ALA A 165 -16.35 10.14 -15.03
C ALA A 165 -15.73 11.14 -14.05
N VAL A 166 -14.49 10.85 -13.65
CA VAL A 166 -13.60 11.78 -12.98
C VAL A 166 -12.32 11.88 -13.79
N ARG A 167 -11.94 13.10 -14.20
CA ARG A 167 -10.71 13.34 -14.96
C ARG A 167 -9.82 14.34 -14.23
N ILE A 168 -8.56 13.99 -14.03
CA ILE A 168 -7.54 14.82 -13.43
C ILE A 168 -6.47 15.07 -14.48
N THR A 169 -6.31 16.33 -14.88
CA THR A 169 -5.21 16.77 -15.74
C THR A 169 -4.12 17.37 -14.88
N ARG A 170 -2.87 17.00 -15.12
CA ARG A 170 -1.69 17.53 -14.41
C ARG A 170 -0.70 18.18 -15.37
N SER A 171 0.18 18.98 -14.80
CA SER A 171 1.36 19.46 -15.52
C SER A 171 2.15 18.27 -16.06
N GLN A 172 2.55 18.36 -17.33
CA GLN A 172 3.27 17.30 -18.02
C GLN A 172 4.60 17.02 -17.30
N ALA A 173 4.83 15.77 -16.93
CA ALA A 173 6.13 15.35 -16.42
C ALA A 173 7.14 15.16 -17.56
N GLN A 174 8.42 15.39 -17.29
CA GLN A 174 9.50 14.95 -18.17
C GLN A 174 9.48 13.42 -18.23
N GLU A 175 9.26 12.86 -19.42
CA GLU A 175 9.27 11.41 -19.58
C GLU A 175 10.66 10.89 -19.94
N THR A 176 11.07 9.82 -19.27
CA THR A 176 12.26 9.03 -19.60
C THR A 176 11.87 7.56 -19.61
N ALA A 177 12.33 6.82 -20.61
CA ALA A 177 12.03 5.41 -20.78
C ALA A 177 13.31 4.60 -21.07
N GLY A 178 13.28 3.32 -20.71
CA GLY A 178 14.46 2.45 -20.71
C GLY A 178 15.24 2.55 -19.40
N ASP A 179 16.31 1.79 -19.29
CA ASP A 179 17.12 1.76 -18.08
C ASP A 179 17.90 3.07 -17.91
N TRP A 180 17.81 3.67 -16.73
CA TRP A 180 18.56 4.88 -16.39
C TRP A 180 19.64 4.57 -15.36
N VAL A 181 20.89 4.79 -15.76
CA VAL A 181 22.07 4.66 -14.89
C VAL A 181 22.54 6.04 -14.46
N VAL A 182 22.56 6.29 -13.15
CA VAL A 182 23.17 7.46 -12.52
C VAL A 182 24.57 7.06 -12.07
N ASP A 183 25.56 7.36 -12.90
CA ASP A 183 26.98 7.06 -12.66
C ASP A 183 27.72 8.18 -11.91
N THR A 184 27.20 9.39 -12.01
CA THR A 184 27.63 10.61 -11.32
C THR A 184 26.41 11.25 -10.68
N SER A 185 26.60 11.97 -9.57
CA SER A 185 25.47 12.55 -8.84
C SER A 185 24.60 13.43 -9.74
N ALA A 186 23.29 13.20 -9.70
CA ALA A 186 22.31 13.84 -10.57
C ALA A 186 21.15 14.43 -9.76
N GLU A 187 20.45 15.40 -10.36
CA GLU A 187 19.29 16.05 -9.75
C GLU A 187 18.06 15.98 -10.68
N VAL A 188 16.91 15.68 -10.09
CA VAL A 188 15.58 15.79 -10.69
C VAL A 188 14.87 16.96 -10.04
N ALA A 189 15.03 18.15 -10.62
CA ALA A 189 14.48 19.41 -10.10
C ALA A 189 13.09 19.76 -10.67
N ALA A 190 12.67 19.10 -11.75
CA ALA A 190 11.34 19.23 -12.34
C ALA A 190 10.61 17.90 -12.25
N SER A 191 9.30 17.92 -12.42
CA SER A 191 8.52 16.68 -12.43
C SER A 191 8.98 15.73 -13.52
N ARG A 192 9.15 14.47 -13.14
CA ARG A 192 9.69 13.44 -14.02
C ARG A 192 8.95 12.13 -13.82
N ARG A 193 8.64 11.47 -14.93
CA ARG A 193 8.22 10.08 -15.00
C ARG A 193 9.36 9.25 -15.60
N HIS A 194 9.75 8.20 -14.92
CA HIS A 194 10.75 7.25 -15.38
C HIS A 194 10.16 5.85 -15.53
N ARG A 195 10.25 5.26 -16.73
CA ARG A 195 9.80 3.90 -17.05
C ARG A 195 11.01 3.01 -17.34
N GLY A 196 11.32 2.09 -16.44
CA GLY A 196 12.47 1.20 -16.58
C GLY A 196 13.24 1.00 -15.28
N LEU A 197 14.34 0.25 -15.34
CA LEU A 197 15.21 0.08 -14.19
C LEU A 197 16.02 1.35 -13.96
N LEU A 198 15.88 1.94 -12.77
CA LEU A 198 16.76 2.99 -12.30
C LEU A 198 17.90 2.38 -11.47
N THR A 199 19.15 2.59 -11.89
CA THR A 199 20.34 2.19 -11.13
C THR A 199 21.14 3.42 -10.72
N VAL A 200 21.38 3.59 -9.43
CA VAL A 200 22.35 4.59 -8.91
C VAL A 200 23.62 3.84 -8.54
N ARG A 201 24.71 4.13 -9.27
CA ARG A 201 25.99 3.42 -9.13
C ARG A 201 26.69 3.75 -7.83
N ALA A 202 27.65 2.91 -7.47
CA ALA A 202 28.39 3.03 -6.23
C ALA A 202 28.94 4.45 -6.00
N GLY A 203 28.62 5.02 -4.83
CA GLY A 203 29.03 6.38 -4.42
C GLY A 203 28.28 7.55 -5.09
N ALA A 204 27.46 7.31 -6.12
CA ALA A 204 26.66 8.36 -6.75
C ALA A 204 25.42 8.71 -5.91
N THR A 205 24.91 9.93 -6.06
CA THR A 205 23.67 10.38 -5.40
C THR A 205 22.66 10.89 -6.41
N LEU A 206 21.45 10.34 -6.39
CA LEU A 206 20.29 10.93 -7.07
C LEU A 206 19.51 11.78 -6.07
N THR A 207 19.38 13.07 -6.35
CA THR A 207 18.54 14.00 -5.56
C THR A 207 17.29 14.32 -6.34
N VAL A 208 16.13 14.20 -5.70
CA VAL A 208 14.82 14.58 -6.22
C VAL A 208 14.32 15.76 -5.40
N SER A 209 14.34 16.93 -6.02
CA SER A 209 13.87 18.21 -5.46
C SER A 209 12.62 18.73 -6.19
N GLY A 210 12.28 18.15 -7.35
CA GLY A 210 11.06 18.44 -8.08
C GLY A 210 9.80 18.01 -7.33
N PRO A 211 8.64 18.58 -7.70
CA PRO A 211 7.39 18.35 -6.97
C PRO A 211 6.88 16.90 -7.12
N ARG A 212 7.18 16.22 -8.22
CA ARG A 212 6.77 14.83 -8.46
C ARG A 212 7.84 14.01 -9.19
N PHE A 213 8.23 12.88 -8.62
CA PHE A 213 9.02 11.85 -9.30
C PHE A 213 8.24 10.54 -9.32
N GLU A 214 7.87 10.11 -10.52
CA GLU A 214 7.12 8.89 -10.76
C GLU A 214 8.06 7.81 -11.29
N LEU A 215 8.20 6.71 -10.54
CA LEU A 215 9.06 5.58 -10.86
C LEU A 215 8.19 4.37 -11.25
N GLU A 216 8.00 4.20 -12.55
CA GLU A 216 7.36 3.03 -13.17
C GLU A 216 8.42 1.94 -13.45
N GLY A 217 9.04 1.43 -12.39
CA GLY A 217 10.08 0.41 -12.52
C GLY A 217 10.75 0.06 -11.19
N ASN A 218 11.76 -0.79 -11.26
CA ASN A 218 12.57 -1.14 -10.10
C ASN A 218 13.66 -0.10 -9.87
N LEU A 219 14.14 -0.02 -8.63
CA LEU A 219 15.29 0.80 -8.24
C LEU A 219 16.40 -0.10 -7.71
N ARG A 220 17.63 0.15 -8.10
CA ARG A 220 18.82 -0.41 -7.44
C ARG A 220 19.78 0.71 -7.04
N LEU A 221 20.06 0.81 -5.75
CA LEU A 221 21.12 1.62 -5.19
C LEU A 221 22.30 0.68 -4.89
N GLU A 222 23.43 0.88 -5.57
CA GLU A 222 24.64 0.12 -5.33
C GLU A 222 25.38 0.57 -4.06
N ASP A 223 26.47 -0.11 -3.69
CA ASP A 223 27.20 0.17 -2.46
C ASP A 223 27.63 1.65 -2.34
N GLY A 224 27.28 2.29 -1.23
CA GLY A 224 27.54 3.70 -0.97
C GLY A 224 26.71 4.68 -1.81
N ALA A 225 25.84 4.22 -2.70
CA ALA A 225 24.93 5.08 -3.46
C ALA A 225 23.84 5.69 -2.57
N ALA A 226 23.25 6.80 -3.00
CA ALA A 226 22.15 7.44 -2.29
C ALA A 226 21.01 7.87 -3.21
N LEU A 227 19.77 7.70 -2.72
CA LEU A 227 18.58 8.39 -3.21
C LEU A 227 18.08 9.34 -2.14
N ARG A 228 17.94 10.62 -2.48
CA ARG A 228 17.38 11.65 -1.61
C ARG A 228 16.13 12.25 -2.24
N VAL A 229 15.02 12.23 -1.52
CA VAL A 229 13.79 12.93 -1.93
C VAL A 229 13.41 13.91 -0.83
N ALA A 230 13.27 15.19 -1.19
CA ALA A 230 12.95 16.24 -0.23
C ALA A 230 11.76 17.08 -0.72
N GLY A 231 10.72 17.22 0.11
CA GLY A 231 9.62 18.17 -0.15
C GLY A 231 8.63 17.79 -1.27
N GLY A 232 8.94 16.78 -2.08
CA GLY A 232 8.15 16.34 -3.25
C GLY A 232 7.34 15.06 -3.02
N VAL A 233 6.81 14.51 -4.12
CA VAL A 233 6.12 13.22 -4.16
C VAL A 233 7.00 12.18 -4.84
N LEU A 234 7.18 11.04 -4.19
CA LEU A 234 7.70 9.81 -4.81
C LEU A 234 6.51 8.90 -5.12
N HIS A 235 6.13 8.82 -6.39
CA HIS A 235 5.03 7.98 -6.85
C HIS A 235 5.59 6.68 -7.46
N ILE A 236 5.24 5.54 -6.90
CA ILE A 236 5.65 4.20 -7.37
C ILE A 236 4.38 3.43 -7.68
N PRO A 237 3.79 3.63 -8.88
CA PRO A 237 2.52 2.99 -9.22
C PRO A 237 2.68 1.47 -9.22
N GLN A 238 1.73 0.81 -8.55
CA GLN A 238 1.66 -0.64 -8.44
C GLN A 238 0.23 -1.14 -8.59
N ARG A 239 0.12 -2.31 -9.20
CA ARG A 239 -1.13 -3.03 -9.46
C ARG A 239 -1.40 -4.10 -8.40
N PHE A 240 -0.36 -4.59 -7.73
CA PHE A 240 -0.42 -5.61 -6.68
C PHE A 240 0.81 -5.51 -5.75
N HIS A 241 0.76 -6.21 -4.63
CA HIS A 241 1.83 -6.20 -3.62
C HIS A 241 3.19 -6.57 -4.22
N HIS A 242 4.20 -5.75 -3.94
CA HIS A 242 5.59 -5.99 -4.32
C HIS A 242 5.81 -6.14 -5.83
N GLU A 243 4.97 -5.52 -6.66
CA GLU A 243 5.22 -5.45 -8.11
C GLU A 243 6.54 -4.72 -8.38
N ARG A 244 6.81 -3.65 -7.64
CA ARG A 244 8.07 -2.90 -7.71
C ARG A 244 8.94 -3.16 -6.49
N THR A 245 10.23 -3.37 -6.76
CA THR A 245 11.25 -3.60 -5.75
C THR A 245 12.33 -2.52 -5.83
N LEU A 246 12.66 -1.96 -4.67
CA LEU A 246 13.74 -1.01 -4.47
C LEU A 246 14.83 -1.71 -3.66
N VAL A 247 16.02 -1.86 -4.24
CA VAL A 247 17.13 -2.59 -3.62
C VAL A 247 18.20 -1.63 -3.11
N LEU A 248 18.56 -1.76 -1.83
CA LEU A 248 19.63 -0.99 -1.18
C LEU A 248 20.81 -1.94 -0.91
N ALA A 249 21.83 -1.93 -1.77
CA ALA A 249 22.96 -2.84 -1.66
C ALA A 249 24.13 -2.24 -0.86
N GLY A 250 24.87 -3.09 -0.16
CA GLY A 250 26.04 -2.70 0.63
C GLY A 250 25.69 -1.69 1.70
N THR A 251 26.21 -0.47 1.58
CA THR A 251 26.00 0.67 2.47
C THR A 251 25.10 1.76 1.87
N ALA A 252 24.33 1.42 0.81
CA ALA A 252 23.41 2.33 0.14
C ALA A 252 22.40 2.99 1.07
N ARG A 253 21.96 4.20 0.72
CA ARG A 253 21.05 5.01 1.54
C ARG A 253 19.85 5.51 0.77
N MET A 254 18.66 5.38 1.35
CA MET A 254 17.46 6.03 0.87
C MET A 254 16.94 6.98 1.95
N GLU A 255 16.88 8.27 1.62
CA GLU A 255 16.50 9.34 2.55
C GLU A 255 15.26 10.06 1.97
N LEU A 256 14.12 9.91 2.63
CA LEU A 256 12.89 10.63 2.30
C LEU A 256 12.58 11.63 3.41
N ARG A 257 12.53 12.90 3.07
CA ARG A 257 12.31 14.00 4.02
C ARG A 257 11.18 14.91 3.56
N ASP A 258 10.24 15.22 4.44
CA ASP A 258 9.10 16.10 4.14
C ASP A 258 8.39 15.68 2.84
N ALA A 259 8.33 14.38 2.60
CA ALA A 259 7.93 13.77 1.34
C ALA A 259 6.59 13.05 1.47
N LEU A 260 5.89 12.93 0.35
CA LEU A 260 4.77 12.01 0.22
C LEU A 260 5.18 10.84 -0.66
N VAL A 261 5.02 9.62 -0.17
CA VAL A 261 5.17 8.40 -0.97
C VAL A 261 3.80 7.89 -1.36
N VAL A 262 3.61 7.59 -2.63
CA VAL A 262 2.36 7.00 -3.13
C VAL A 262 2.68 5.70 -3.83
N THR A 263 2.15 4.60 -3.31
CA THR A 263 2.27 3.28 -3.92
C THR A 263 0.91 2.61 -4.14
N ARG A 264 -0.14 3.06 -3.43
CA ARG A 264 -1.51 2.49 -3.31
C ARG A 264 -1.56 1.07 -2.71
N VAL A 265 -0.64 0.21 -3.10
CA VAL A 265 -0.32 -1.07 -2.46
C VAL A 265 1.17 -1.11 -2.08
N PRO A 266 1.58 -1.83 -1.03
CA PRO A 266 2.97 -1.81 -0.56
C PRO A 266 4.02 -2.12 -1.65
N ALA A 267 5.01 -1.22 -1.81
CA ALA A 267 6.23 -1.50 -2.58
C ALA A 267 7.24 -2.27 -1.74
N LYS A 268 8.09 -3.09 -2.37
CA LYS A 268 9.12 -3.81 -1.63
C LYS A 268 10.40 -2.98 -1.52
N ILE A 269 10.96 -2.87 -0.32
CA ILE A 269 12.34 -2.44 -0.12
C ILE A 269 13.15 -3.64 0.36
N GLY A 270 14.08 -4.11 -0.48
CA GLY A 270 15.03 -5.16 -0.15
C GLY A 270 16.39 -4.57 0.20
N MET A 271 16.90 -4.84 1.39
CA MET A 271 18.23 -4.38 1.79
C MET A 271 19.22 -5.54 1.67
N GLU A 272 20.31 -5.34 0.92
CA GLU A 272 21.37 -6.32 0.68
C GLU A 272 22.64 -5.88 1.42
N GLY A 273 22.68 -6.01 2.75
CA GLY A 273 23.82 -5.62 3.58
C GLY A 273 23.48 -4.59 4.65
N ALA A 274 24.36 -3.63 4.87
CA ALA A 274 24.25 -2.58 5.89
C ALA A 274 23.62 -1.29 5.35
N GLY A 275 22.62 -1.42 4.45
CA GLY A 275 21.91 -0.28 3.90
C GLY A 275 21.19 0.54 4.96
N THR A 276 20.80 1.76 4.63
CA THR A 276 20.03 2.64 5.52
C THR A 276 18.79 3.19 4.83
N LEU A 277 17.64 3.09 5.48
CA LEU A 277 16.40 3.78 5.11
C LEU A 277 16.06 4.81 6.19
N SER A 278 15.91 6.08 5.80
CA SER A 278 15.50 7.16 6.70
C SER A 278 14.24 7.83 6.17
N LEU A 279 13.18 7.81 6.98
CA LEU A 279 11.90 8.46 6.69
C LEU A 279 11.64 9.54 7.75
N VAL A 280 11.80 10.81 7.36
CA VAL A 280 11.66 11.95 8.28
C VAL A 280 10.54 12.87 7.83
N ALA A 281 9.49 13.01 8.64
CA ALA A 281 8.27 13.73 8.27
C ALA A 281 7.70 13.26 6.92
N THR A 282 7.74 11.95 6.69
CA THR A 282 7.28 11.31 5.46
C THR A 282 5.92 10.67 5.69
N GLU A 283 4.97 11.02 4.83
CA GLU A 283 3.66 10.38 4.77
C GLU A 283 3.63 9.38 3.61
N CYS A 284 3.00 8.24 3.82
CA CYS A 284 2.88 7.20 2.79
C CYS A 284 1.40 6.83 2.56
N VAL A 285 1.04 6.67 1.28
CA VAL A 285 -0.23 6.07 0.83
C VAL A 285 0.09 4.73 0.20
N GLY A 286 -0.27 3.64 0.88
CA GLY A 286 0.12 2.26 0.55
C GLY A 286 1.40 1.81 1.27
N GLY A 287 2.42 2.65 1.32
CA GLY A 287 3.65 2.41 2.10
C GLY A 287 4.59 1.37 1.49
N PHE A 288 5.47 0.84 2.34
CA PHE A 288 6.48 -0.16 1.97
C PHE A 288 6.32 -1.46 2.76
N THR A 289 6.78 -2.57 2.21
CA THR A 289 7.25 -3.72 2.98
C THR A 289 8.78 -3.71 2.91
N VAL A 290 9.45 -3.55 4.05
CA VAL A 290 10.91 -3.39 4.14
C VAL A 290 11.53 -4.61 4.81
N ASP A 291 12.46 -5.29 4.13
CA ASP A 291 13.31 -6.30 4.78
C ASP A 291 14.49 -5.61 5.47
N VAL A 292 14.61 -5.81 6.78
CA VAL A 292 15.68 -5.26 7.60
C VAL A 292 16.60 -6.41 8.04
N PRO A 293 17.58 -6.81 7.20
CA PRO A 293 18.53 -7.88 7.52
C PRO A 293 19.51 -7.45 8.63
N PRO A 294 20.39 -8.35 9.09
CA PRO A 294 21.44 -7.99 10.04
C PRO A 294 22.28 -6.81 9.52
N ARG A 295 22.56 -5.83 10.40
CA ARG A 295 23.32 -4.58 10.14
C ARG A 295 22.61 -3.51 9.32
N ALA A 296 21.46 -3.81 8.71
CA ALA A 296 20.64 -2.77 8.10
C ALA A 296 20.03 -1.85 9.18
N THR A 297 19.84 -0.58 8.83
CA THR A 297 19.27 0.42 9.74
C THR A 297 18.06 1.11 9.11
N VAL A 298 17.00 1.22 9.88
CA VAL A 298 15.82 2.04 9.55
C VAL A 298 15.64 3.09 10.63
N ASP A 299 15.44 4.35 10.23
CA ASP A 299 15.13 5.48 11.12
C ASP A 299 13.82 6.13 10.66
N LEU A 300 12.78 6.05 11.50
CA LEU A 300 11.46 6.60 11.26
C LEU A 300 11.22 7.74 12.25
N ARG A 301 11.12 8.98 11.75
CA ARG A 301 10.89 10.17 12.57
C ARG A 301 9.70 10.94 12.04
N ALA A 302 8.66 11.10 12.84
CA ALA A 302 7.42 11.74 12.39
C ALA A 302 6.84 11.12 11.11
N ALA A 303 7.05 9.81 10.90
CA ALA A 303 6.55 9.11 9.73
C ALA A 303 5.08 8.71 9.92
N VAL A 304 4.29 8.76 8.85
CA VAL A 304 2.87 8.41 8.85
C VAL A 304 2.59 7.28 7.88
N ALA A 305 2.08 6.16 8.41
CA ALA A 305 1.76 4.96 7.64
C ALA A 305 2.90 4.44 6.76
N PRO A 306 4.18 4.42 7.22
CA PRO A 306 5.31 4.04 6.37
C PRO A 306 5.24 2.59 5.85
N GLY A 307 4.39 1.76 6.46
CA GLY A 307 4.12 0.39 6.06
C GLY A 307 4.67 -0.61 7.08
N GLU A 308 5.26 -1.68 6.56
CA GLU A 308 5.70 -2.88 7.25
C GLU A 308 7.21 -3.02 7.25
N PHE A 309 7.77 -3.41 8.40
CA PHE A 309 9.20 -3.65 8.57
C PHE A 309 9.43 -5.06 9.10
N VAL A 310 10.03 -5.92 8.29
CA VAL A 310 10.37 -7.31 8.60
C VAL A 310 11.79 -7.37 9.12
N ILE A 311 11.93 -7.53 10.43
CA ILE A 311 13.16 -7.25 11.16
C ILE A 311 13.83 -8.56 11.53
N ALA A 312 14.92 -8.88 10.83
CA ALA A 312 15.78 -10.00 11.14
C ALA A 312 16.62 -9.71 12.41
N PRO A 313 17.09 -10.76 13.11
CA PRO A 313 18.08 -10.61 14.17
C PRO A 313 19.28 -9.74 13.77
N GLY A 314 19.65 -8.77 14.59
CA GLY A 314 20.74 -7.83 14.30
C GLY A 314 20.40 -6.70 13.31
N GLY A 315 19.18 -6.65 12.77
CA GLY A 315 18.64 -5.45 12.13
C GLY A 315 18.30 -4.38 13.18
N ARG A 316 18.43 -3.11 12.80
CA ARG A 316 18.14 -1.96 13.67
C ARG A 316 16.98 -1.13 13.12
N VAL A 317 15.99 -0.87 13.94
CA VAL A 317 14.85 0.00 13.61
C VAL A 317 14.61 0.96 14.76
N ASP A 318 14.67 2.26 14.49
CA ASP A 318 14.32 3.32 15.43
C ASP A 318 13.03 4.00 14.97
N VAL A 319 12.02 4.04 15.85
CA VAL A 319 10.71 4.63 15.56
C VAL A 319 10.42 5.72 16.58
N GLN A 320 10.38 6.96 16.12
CA GLN A 320 10.17 8.13 16.95
C GLN A 320 9.05 9.00 16.38
N ASP A 321 8.14 9.45 17.24
CA ASP A 321 7.09 10.42 16.90
C ASP A 321 6.21 9.98 15.71
N SER A 322 6.11 8.67 15.46
CA SER A 322 5.56 8.11 14.22
C SER A 322 4.21 7.42 14.47
N ARG A 323 3.44 7.22 13.40
CA ARG A 323 2.12 6.56 13.52
C ARG A 323 1.84 5.55 12.41
N GLN A 324 1.00 4.57 12.73
CA GLN A 324 0.54 3.53 11.80
C GLN A 324 1.67 2.65 11.24
N VAL A 325 2.70 2.38 12.06
CA VAL A 325 3.84 1.53 11.72
C VAL A 325 3.52 0.07 12.03
N ILE A 326 3.81 -0.86 11.10
CA ILE A 326 3.73 -2.30 11.35
C ILE A 326 5.16 -2.84 11.53
N LEU A 327 5.42 -3.47 12.67
CA LEU A 327 6.72 -4.06 13.01
C LEU A 327 6.61 -5.57 13.11
N TRP A 328 7.37 -6.29 12.30
CA TRP A 328 7.45 -7.76 12.28
C TRP A 328 8.78 -8.23 12.85
N LEU A 329 8.76 -8.87 14.02
CA LEU A 329 9.97 -9.41 14.66
C LEU A 329 10.21 -10.85 14.21
N MET A 330 11.31 -11.11 13.49
CA MET A 330 11.68 -12.48 13.10
C MET A 330 12.39 -13.20 14.25
N LEU A 331 11.81 -14.30 14.73
CA LEU A 331 12.27 -15.06 15.88
C LEU A 331 12.96 -16.34 15.39
N GLY A 332 14.30 -16.38 15.41
CA GLY A 332 15.10 -17.54 15.02
C GLY A 332 15.91 -18.14 16.17
N THR A 333 17.05 -18.76 15.84
CA THR A 333 17.95 -19.42 16.81
C THR A 333 18.50 -18.51 17.91
N ASN A 334 18.48 -17.20 17.68
CA ASN A 334 18.88 -16.18 18.64
C ASN A 334 17.78 -15.84 19.66
N PHE A 335 16.52 -16.20 19.39
CA PHE A 335 15.42 -15.94 20.29
C PHE A 335 15.39 -17.00 21.39
N ARG A 336 15.73 -16.57 22.61
CA ARG A 336 15.62 -17.36 23.84
C ARG A 336 14.91 -16.56 24.92
N GLY A 337 13.89 -17.16 25.55
CA GLY A 337 13.20 -16.56 26.70
C GLY A 337 11.79 -16.08 26.41
N THR A 338 11.42 -14.89 26.88
CA THR A 338 10.06 -14.34 26.79
C THR A 338 10.07 -13.03 26.01
N LEU A 339 9.14 -12.89 25.07
CA LEU A 339 8.84 -11.62 24.39
C LEU A 339 7.47 -11.11 24.81
N THR A 340 7.40 -9.83 25.15
CA THR A 340 6.15 -9.07 25.28
C THR A 340 6.29 -7.80 24.48
N VAL A 341 5.35 -7.58 23.54
CA VAL A 341 5.28 -6.32 22.78
C VAL A 341 4.28 -5.37 23.43
N PRO A 342 4.48 -4.05 23.32
CA PRO A 342 3.51 -3.07 23.82
C PRO A 342 2.23 -3.07 22.99
N GLY A 343 1.25 -2.28 23.42
CA GLY A 343 0.02 -2.05 22.66
C GLY A 343 0.24 -1.21 21.39
N ASP A 344 -0.84 -0.60 20.92
CA ASP A 344 -0.85 0.27 19.74
C ASP A 344 -0.26 1.66 20.00
N ALA A 345 0.02 2.02 21.26
CA ALA A 345 0.64 3.27 21.65
C ALA A 345 1.82 3.06 22.61
N VAL A 346 2.90 3.80 22.38
CA VAL A 346 4.12 3.80 23.19
C VAL A 346 4.51 5.24 23.48
N ALA A 347 4.36 5.67 24.75
CA ALA A 347 4.68 7.03 25.17
C ALA A 347 6.16 7.19 25.59
N ALA A 348 6.67 6.26 26.40
CA ALA A 348 8.07 6.21 26.83
C ALA A 348 8.89 5.27 25.94
N PRO A 349 10.23 5.43 25.84
CA PRO A 349 11.07 4.52 25.07
C PRO A 349 10.84 3.05 25.46
N TRP A 350 10.52 2.22 24.47
CA TRP A 350 10.47 0.77 24.58
C TRP A 350 11.57 0.16 23.70
N THR A 351 12.22 -0.88 24.18
CA THR A 351 13.23 -1.63 23.44
C THR A 351 12.88 -3.11 23.42
N ALA A 352 13.07 -3.78 22.29
CA ALA A 352 12.82 -5.21 22.16
C ALA A 352 13.93 -6.04 22.82
N ASP A 353 13.59 -6.81 23.86
CA ASP A 353 14.50 -7.75 24.51
C ASP A 353 14.46 -9.13 23.81
N ALA A 354 14.99 -9.22 22.58
CA ALA A 354 14.96 -10.48 21.80
C ALA A 354 16.10 -10.64 20.78
N GLY A 355 17.18 -9.86 20.90
CA GLY A 355 18.27 -9.83 19.91
C GLY A 355 17.98 -8.98 18.68
N HIS A 356 16.88 -8.21 18.70
CA HIS A 356 16.57 -7.16 17.75
C HIS A 356 16.95 -5.80 18.35
N ALA A 357 17.53 -4.91 17.55
CA ALA A 357 17.81 -3.53 17.99
C ALA A 357 16.65 -2.62 17.59
N VAL A 358 15.47 -2.85 18.20
CA VAL A 358 14.24 -2.08 17.91
C VAL A 358 13.96 -1.14 19.06
N THR A 359 13.88 0.16 18.77
CA THR A 359 13.48 1.21 19.71
C THR A 359 12.21 1.89 19.21
N VAL A 360 11.24 2.10 20.11
CA VAL A 360 10.01 2.82 19.80
C VAL A 360 9.73 3.87 20.88
N GLN A 361 9.43 5.10 20.47
CA GLN A 361 9.14 6.21 21.37
C GLN A 361 8.06 7.13 20.78
N ASN A 362 7.18 7.64 21.66
CA ASN A 362 6.13 8.61 21.35
C ASN A 362 5.35 8.30 20.06
N SER A 363 4.91 7.05 19.90
CA SER A 363 4.33 6.56 18.64
C SER A 363 2.96 5.90 18.87
N THR A 364 2.07 5.98 17.88
CA THR A 364 0.67 5.51 17.97
C THR A 364 0.20 4.71 16.76
N GLY A 365 -0.88 3.96 16.88
CA GLY A 365 -1.35 3.06 15.82
C GLY A 365 -0.32 1.99 15.44
N LEU A 366 0.55 1.61 16.37
CA LEU A 366 1.53 0.56 16.18
C LEU A 366 0.83 -0.78 16.01
N ARG A 367 1.33 -1.59 15.09
CA ARG A 367 0.86 -2.96 14.85
C ARG A 367 2.04 -3.90 14.94
N TRP A 368 1.88 -4.97 15.70
CA TRP A 368 2.96 -5.90 16.00
C TRP A 368 2.70 -7.24 15.34
N GLY A 369 3.68 -7.69 14.58
CA GLY A 369 3.76 -9.02 14.00
C GLY A 369 4.97 -9.76 14.53
N VAL A 370 4.91 -11.08 14.50
CA VAL A 370 6.08 -11.94 14.71
C VAL A 370 6.17 -12.94 13.58
N VAL A 371 7.39 -13.33 13.19
CA VAL A 371 7.61 -14.45 12.27
C VAL A 371 8.48 -15.48 12.98
N SER A 372 7.90 -16.63 13.29
CA SER A 372 8.64 -17.78 13.82
C SER A 372 9.48 -18.41 12.72
N LEU A 373 10.79 -18.50 12.95
CA LEU A 373 11.74 -19.22 12.12
C LEU A 373 12.15 -20.55 12.79
N PRO A 374 12.71 -21.51 12.03
CA PRO A 374 13.38 -22.66 12.59
C PRO A 374 14.39 -22.27 13.67
N GLY A 375 14.43 -23.04 14.76
CA GLY A 375 15.34 -22.85 15.89
C GLY A 375 14.88 -21.86 16.96
N SER A 376 13.72 -21.22 16.82
CA SER A 376 13.15 -20.39 17.88
C SER A 376 12.85 -21.20 19.15
N ASP A 377 13.24 -20.67 20.32
CA ASP A 377 13.10 -21.35 21.61
C ASP A 377 12.65 -20.36 22.69
N GLY A 378 11.34 -20.22 22.88
CA GLY A 378 10.83 -19.22 23.83
C GLY A 378 9.31 -19.11 23.85
N ALA A 379 8.83 -18.05 24.49
CA ALA A 379 7.42 -17.77 24.63
C ALA A 379 7.09 -16.31 24.29
N ILE A 380 5.98 -16.09 23.60
CA ILE A 380 5.36 -14.77 23.48
C ILE A 380 4.26 -14.70 24.53
N ARG A 381 4.30 -13.66 25.38
CA ARG A 381 3.44 -13.57 26.56
C ARG A 381 2.70 -12.24 26.61
N GLY A 382 1.41 -12.29 26.97
CA GLY A 382 0.64 -11.11 27.34
C GLY A 382 0.56 -10.06 26.23
N SER A 383 0.63 -10.48 24.96
CA SER A 383 0.73 -9.58 23.82
C SER A 383 -0.54 -9.62 22.98
N ARG A 384 -0.80 -8.54 22.25
CA ARG A 384 -1.75 -8.54 21.13
C ARG A 384 -0.98 -8.37 19.85
N LEU A 385 -1.04 -9.37 18.98
CA LEU A 385 -0.36 -9.37 17.70
C LEU A 385 -1.39 -9.14 16.60
N THR A 386 -1.10 -8.19 15.72
CA THR A 386 -1.83 -8.06 14.45
C THR A 386 -1.68 -9.32 13.61
N ALA A 387 -0.52 -9.96 13.66
CA ALA A 387 -0.32 -11.25 13.03
C ALA A 387 0.82 -12.08 13.63
N ALA A 388 0.75 -13.40 13.46
CA ALA A 388 1.81 -14.34 13.80
C ALA A 388 2.09 -15.27 12.61
N GLY A 389 3.25 -15.07 11.98
CA GLY A 389 3.75 -15.86 10.87
C GLY A 389 4.52 -17.10 11.34
N LEU A 390 4.29 -18.22 10.67
CA LEU A 390 5.03 -19.46 10.84
C LEU A 390 5.78 -19.76 9.55
N LEU A 391 7.09 -19.50 9.52
CA LEU A 391 7.94 -19.84 8.38
C LEU A 391 8.56 -21.21 8.56
N PHE A 392 8.27 -22.11 7.62
CA PHE A 392 8.83 -23.45 7.52
C PHE A 392 9.83 -23.48 6.35
N GLY A 393 11.01 -24.05 6.58
CA GLY A 393 12.10 -24.08 5.61
C GLY A 393 12.85 -25.40 5.63
N GLY A 394 13.96 -25.48 4.88
CA GLY A 394 14.74 -26.71 4.75
C GLY A 394 13.92 -27.87 4.19
N LYS A 395 13.78 -28.95 4.95
CA LYS A 395 13.04 -30.17 4.58
C LYS A 395 11.90 -30.48 5.56
N ASP A 396 11.40 -29.46 6.26
CA ASP A 396 10.36 -29.63 7.26
C ASP A 396 9.12 -30.28 6.64
N THR A 397 8.50 -31.21 7.38
CA THR A 397 7.16 -31.72 7.06
C THR A 397 6.29 -31.49 8.27
N VAL A 398 5.31 -30.60 8.15
CA VAL A 398 4.48 -30.14 9.28
C VAL A 398 3.01 -30.18 8.90
N ALA A 399 2.18 -30.60 9.83
CA ALA A 399 0.72 -30.50 9.72
C ALA A 399 0.21 -29.51 10.77
N LEU A 400 -0.56 -28.52 10.31
CA LEU A 400 -1.25 -27.55 11.13
C LEU A 400 -2.75 -27.79 11.02
N ASP A 401 -3.44 -27.73 12.15
CA ASP A 401 -4.89 -27.77 12.20
C ASP A 401 -5.44 -26.73 13.17
N ARG A 402 -6.70 -26.34 12.95
CA ARG A 402 -7.49 -25.51 13.87
C ARG A 402 -6.80 -24.22 14.29
N LEU A 403 -6.08 -23.57 13.38
CA LEU A 403 -5.69 -22.18 13.57
C LEU A 403 -6.94 -21.31 13.49
N THR A 404 -7.15 -20.43 14.46
CA THR A 404 -8.29 -19.52 14.49
C THR A 404 -7.83 -18.09 14.73
N ASN A 405 -8.10 -17.21 13.77
CA ASN A 405 -7.84 -15.78 13.85
C ASN A 405 -8.65 -15.09 14.96
N GLY A 406 -8.03 -14.17 15.69
CA GLY A 406 -8.67 -13.29 16.68
C GLY A 406 -8.97 -13.96 18.02
N GLU A 407 -8.69 -15.26 18.17
CA GLU A 407 -8.90 -15.95 19.44
C GLU A 407 -7.78 -15.65 20.45
N GLY A 408 -8.19 -15.51 21.72
CA GLY A 408 -7.25 -15.41 22.83
C GLY A 408 -6.64 -16.77 23.13
N ILE A 409 -5.31 -16.87 23.04
CA ILE A 409 -4.57 -18.09 23.29
C ILE A 409 -4.21 -18.14 24.77
N GLY A 410 -4.76 -19.11 25.50
CA GLY A 410 -4.34 -19.39 26.88
C GLY A 410 -2.89 -19.90 26.91
N SER A 411 -2.65 -21.03 26.24
CA SER A 411 -1.34 -21.60 25.97
C SER A 411 -1.42 -22.45 24.70
N TRP A 412 -0.53 -22.20 23.75
CA TRP A 412 -0.37 -23.00 22.55
C TRP A 412 1.11 -23.05 22.16
N ARG A 413 1.54 -24.17 21.58
CA ARG A 413 2.91 -24.38 21.13
C ARG A 413 2.88 -24.75 19.66
N VAL A 414 3.78 -24.14 18.89
CA VAL A 414 3.89 -24.45 17.46
C VAL A 414 4.24 -25.94 17.30
N PRO A 415 3.43 -26.73 16.58
CA PRO A 415 3.67 -28.16 16.40
C PRO A 415 4.76 -28.36 15.33
N SER A 416 6.03 -28.18 15.72
CA SER A 416 7.16 -28.30 14.81
C SER A 416 8.36 -28.93 15.52
N PRO A 417 9.10 -29.84 14.86
CA PRO A 417 10.21 -30.55 15.48
C PRO A 417 11.46 -29.66 15.68
N ASN A 418 11.53 -28.53 14.97
CA ASN A 418 12.73 -27.68 14.94
C ASN A 418 12.58 -26.37 15.69
N ARG A 419 11.52 -26.20 16.49
CA ARG A 419 11.32 -25.01 17.34
C ARG A 419 10.51 -25.33 18.58
N VAL A 420 10.74 -24.54 19.62
CA VAL A 420 10.13 -24.62 20.94
C VAL A 420 9.47 -23.26 21.22
N LEU A 421 8.64 -22.78 20.28
CA LEU A 421 7.93 -21.51 20.42
C LEU A 421 6.53 -21.71 21.01
N ALA A 422 6.23 -20.99 22.09
CA ALA A 422 4.93 -20.95 22.72
C ALA A 422 4.27 -19.56 22.62
N PHE A 423 2.95 -19.53 22.60
CA PHE A 423 2.12 -18.34 22.74
C PHE A 423 1.27 -18.53 24.00
N GLU A 424 1.39 -17.60 24.95
CA GLU A 424 0.71 -17.70 26.25
C GLU A 424 0.01 -16.39 26.57
N ARG A 425 -1.27 -16.45 26.94
CA ARG A 425 -2.12 -15.27 27.21
C ARG A 425 -1.96 -14.19 26.12
N THR A 426 -1.96 -14.62 24.86
CA THR A 426 -1.67 -13.78 23.70
C THR A 426 -2.83 -13.85 22.73
N THR A 427 -3.21 -12.72 22.13
CA THR A 427 -4.19 -12.69 21.05
C THR A 427 -3.45 -12.54 19.73
N VAL A 428 -3.80 -13.37 18.75
CA VAL A 428 -3.27 -13.30 17.37
C VAL A 428 -4.43 -12.96 16.46
N ASP A 429 -4.46 -11.73 15.93
CA ASP A 429 -5.55 -11.28 15.05
C ASP A 429 -5.52 -12.01 13.69
N ALA A 430 -4.33 -12.39 13.21
CA ALA A 430 -4.13 -13.18 11.98
C ALA A 430 -2.98 -14.19 12.09
N TRP A 431 -3.25 -15.47 11.80
CA TRP A 431 -2.20 -16.48 11.58
C TRP A 431 -1.71 -16.44 10.13
N ASN A 432 -0.41 -16.43 9.93
CA ASN A 432 0.19 -16.46 8.60
C ASN A 432 1.06 -17.70 8.45
N VAL A 433 0.97 -18.40 7.32
CA VAL A 433 1.71 -19.64 7.07
C VAL A 433 2.62 -19.45 5.87
N TYR A 434 3.91 -19.67 6.07
CA TYR A 434 4.92 -19.47 5.03
C TYR A 434 5.74 -20.73 4.81
N VAL A 435 6.00 -21.08 3.56
CA VAL A 435 6.87 -22.21 3.17
C VAL A 435 8.00 -21.73 2.27
N THR A 436 9.20 -22.27 2.47
CA THR A 436 10.37 -22.02 1.62
C THR A 436 11.20 -23.30 1.43
N ASP A 437 12.23 -23.21 0.60
CA ASP A 437 13.21 -24.26 0.30
C ASP A 437 12.57 -25.54 -0.24
N ALA A 438 12.53 -26.62 0.53
CA ALA A 438 11.86 -27.88 0.19
C ALA A 438 10.89 -28.30 1.32
N ALA A 439 10.45 -27.35 2.15
CA ALA A 439 9.47 -27.62 3.21
C ALA A 439 8.12 -28.00 2.60
N GLN A 440 7.42 -28.91 3.28
CA GLN A 440 6.08 -29.36 2.93
C GLN A 440 5.16 -29.15 4.14
N VAL A 441 4.17 -28.28 3.99
CA VAL A 441 3.24 -27.97 5.07
C VAL A 441 1.83 -28.29 4.63
N THR A 442 1.08 -28.97 5.49
CA THR A 442 -0.35 -29.14 5.34
C THR A 442 -1.08 -28.26 6.35
N VAL A 443 -2.13 -27.56 5.92
CA VAL A 443 -3.02 -26.79 6.80
C VAL A 443 -4.44 -27.28 6.59
N SER A 444 -5.14 -27.63 7.65
CA SER A 444 -6.52 -28.11 7.56
C SER A 444 -7.45 -27.48 8.59
N ASN A 445 -8.74 -27.41 8.28
CA ASN A 445 -9.80 -27.02 9.23
C ASN A 445 -9.46 -25.73 10.00
N SER A 446 -8.95 -24.72 9.29
CA SER A 446 -8.39 -23.50 9.89
C SER A 446 -9.03 -22.24 9.33
N THR A 447 -9.02 -21.16 10.11
CA THR A 447 -9.26 -19.79 9.66
C THR A 447 -8.01 -18.97 9.93
N PHE A 448 -7.27 -18.63 8.88
CA PHE A 448 -5.99 -17.92 8.98
C PHE A 448 -5.93 -16.76 7.98
N GLY A 449 -4.98 -15.84 8.17
CA GLY A 449 -4.93 -14.56 7.46
C GLY A 449 -4.15 -14.56 6.15
N GLU A 450 -3.10 -15.37 6.04
CA GLU A 450 -2.16 -15.33 4.91
C GLU A 450 -1.49 -16.68 4.64
N ALA A 451 -1.25 -17.01 3.37
CA ALA A 451 -0.45 -18.16 2.95
C ALA A 451 0.56 -17.74 1.88
N MET A 452 1.86 -17.92 2.14
CA MET A 452 2.90 -17.63 1.13
C MET A 452 3.87 -18.78 0.90
N GLY A 453 4.20 -19.02 -0.36
CA GLY A 453 5.26 -19.92 -0.79
C GLY A 453 6.40 -19.15 -1.45
N PHE A 454 7.63 -19.51 -1.07
CA PHE A 454 8.87 -19.01 -1.63
C PHE A 454 9.76 -20.17 -2.08
N GLY A 455 10.76 -19.91 -2.91
CA GLY A 455 11.76 -20.92 -3.27
C GLY A 455 11.10 -22.16 -3.89
N GLY A 456 11.36 -23.36 -3.38
CA GLY A 456 10.67 -24.60 -3.79
C GLY A 456 9.69 -25.16 -2.75
N GLY A 457 9.25 -24.32 -1.80
CA GLY A 457 8.36 -24.75 -0.72
C GLY A 457 6.98 -25.19 -1.25
N ARG A 458 6.36 -26.14 -0.56
CA ARG A 458 5.03 -26.64 -0.88
C ARG A 458 4.06 -26.49 0.29
N LEU A 459 2.87 -25.96 0.01
CA LEU A 459 1.80 -25.76 0.98
C LEU A 459 0.49 -26.33 0.44
N ASP A 460 -0.04 -27.34 1.12
CA ASP A 460 -1.35 -27.92 0.83
C ASP A 460 -2.36 -27.45 1.89
N VAL A 461 -3.42 -26.76 1.50
CA VAL A 461 -4.47 -26.27 2.40
C VAL A 461 -5.79 -26.94 2.06
N THR A 462 -6.49 -27.49 3.05
CA THR A 462 -7.78 -28.17 2.86
C THR A 462 -8.84 -27.68 3.83
N ASP A 463 -10.07 -27.54 3.37
CA ASP A 463 -11.24 -27.28 4.23
C ASP A 463 -11.03 -26.09 5.18
N SER A 464 -10.51 -24.98 4.65
CA SER A 464 -10.06 -23.82 5.44
C SER A 464 -10.53 -22.49 4.85
N THR A 465 -10.49 -21.44 5.66
CA THR A 465 -10.74 -20.06 5.24
C THR A 465 -9.45 -19.24 5.32
N VAL A 466 -9.09 -18.56 4.24
CA VAL A 466 -8.04 -17.53 4.20
C VAL A 466 -8.70 -16.15 4.16
N ASP A 467 -8.79 -15.49 5.31
CA ASP A 467 -9.64 -14.31 5.49
C ASP A 467 -8.97 -12.98 5.07
N GLY A 468 -7.68 -13.01 4.74
CA GLY A 468 -6.93 -11.85 4.25
C GLY A 468 -6.51 -10.86 5.33
N LYS A 469 -6.85 -11.08 6.62
CA LYS A 469 -6.44 -10.15 7.70
C LYS A 469 -4.93 -10.03 7.84
N GLY A 470 -4.22 -11.09 7.47
CA GLY A 470 -2.76 -11.15 7.52
C GLY A 470 -2.07 -10.77 6.21
N GLY A 471 -2.82 -10.61 5.11
CA GLY A 471 -2.27 -10.36 3.77
C GLY A 471 -3.04 -11.11 2.67
N TYR A 472 -2.31 -11.87 1.84
CA TYR A 472 -2.85 -12.53 0.65
C TYR A 472 -2.32 -13.96 0.46
N VAL A 473 -2.91 -14.72 -0.46
CA VAL A 473 -2.38 -16.03 -0.87
C VAL A 473 -1.38 -15.82 -1.99
N SER A 474 -0.12 -16.26 -1.82
CA SER A 474 0.91 -16.08 -2.83
C SER A 474 1.84 -17.27 -3.02
N ALA A 475 2.10 -17.63 -4.27
CA ALA A 475 3.19 -18.52 -4.65
C ALA A 475 4.22 -17.73 -5.49
N THR A 476 5.47 -17.70 -5.05
CA THR A 476 6.59 -16.99 -5.71
C THR A 476 7.82 -17.91 -5.86
N GLY A 477 8.73 -17.58 -6.78
CA GLY A 477 9.90 -18.43 -7.09
C GLY A 477 9.52 -19.69 -7.85
N LYS A 478 9.70 -20.87 -7.24
CA LYS A 478 9.31 -22.20 -7.75
C LYS A 478 8.37 -22.92 -6.79
N SER A 479 7.70 -22.18 -5.91
CA SER A 479 6.86 -22.75 -4.87
C SER A 479 5.57 -23.29 -5.44
N GLU A 480 4.95 -24.21 -4.71
CA GLU A 480 3.68 -24.82 -5.09
C GLU A 480 2.66 -24.71 -3.95
N LEU A 481 1.59 -23.97 -4.18
CA LEU A 481 0.46 -23.87 -3.26
C LEU A 481 -0.75 -24.61 -3.84
N ARG A 482 -1.35 -25.50 -3.07
CA ARG A 482 -2.57 -26.22 -3.44
C ARG A 482 -3.64 -26.01 -2.38
N LEU A 483 -4.73 -25.34 -2.75
CA LEU A 483 -5.85 -25.10 -1.85
C LEU A 483 -7.06 -25.89 -2.35
N THR A 484 -7.68 -26.68 -1.49
CA THR A 484 -8.83 -27.54 -1.81
C THR A 484 -9.99 -27.26 -0.88
N ARG A 485 -11.20 -27.04 -1.42
CA ARG A 485 -12.40 -26.72 -0.62
C ARG A 485 -12.19 -25.56 0.36
N CYS A 486 -11.53 -24.50 -0.12
CA CYS A 486 -11.20 -23.35 0.69
C CYS A 486 -12.04 -22.12 0.32
N ARG A 487 -12.23 -21.21 1.28
CA ARG A 487 -12.79 -19.88 1.05
C ARG A 487 -11.68 -18.84 1.18
N LEU A 488 -11.48 -18.02 0.14
CA LEU A 488 -10.47 -16.96 0.13
C LEU A 488 -11.18 -15.62 0.00
N THR A 489 -10.89 -14.68 0.90
CA THR A 489 -11.40 -13.30 0.81
C THR A 489 -10.33 -12.26 0.48
N CYS A 490 -9.16 -12.74 0.05
CA CYS A 490 -8.00 -11.95 -0.31
C CYS A 490 -7.55 -12.23 -1.75
N LEU A 491 -6.55 -11.47 -2.20
CA LEU A 491 -5.83 -11.73 -3.46
C LEU A 491 -5.21 -13.14 -3.45
N ALA A 492 -5.31 -13.83 -4.57
CA ALA A 492 -4.61 -15.07 -4.87
C ALA A 492 -3.62 -14.82 -6.02
N LEU A 493 -2.32 -14.94 -5.78
CA LEU A 493 -1.27 -14.50 -6.70
C LEU A 493 -0.21 -15.59 -6.94
N ALA A 494 0.05 -15.93 -8.22
CA ALA A 494 1.23 -16.69 -8.61
C ALA A 494 2.23 -15.81 -9.39
N ARG A 495 3.52 -15.91 -9.06
CA ARG A 495 4.61 -15.13 -9.68
C ARG A 495 5.84 -15.98 -9.97
N ASP A 496 6.75 -15.44 -10.78
CA ASP A 496 7.96 -16.12 -11.25
C ASP A 496 7.63 -17.48 -11.89
N ASP A 497 8.23 -18.59 -11.46
CA ASP A 497 7.95 -19.94 -11.95
C ASP A 497 7.02 -20.73 -11.00
N ALA A 498 6.29 -20.05 -10.11
CA ALA A 498 5.48 -20.68 -9.09
C ALA A 498 4.12 -21.14 -9.59
N THR A 499 3.52 -22.10 -8.87
CA THR A 499 2.21 -22.67 -9.20
C THR A 499 1.24 -22.52 -8.03
N LEU A 500 0.05 -22.00 -8.33
CA LEU A 500 -1.09 -21.93 -7.42
C LEU A 500 -2.26 -22.74 -7.98
N VAL A 501 -2.68 -23.79 -7.27
CA VAL A 501 -3.82 -24.62 -7.66
C VAL A 501 -4.96 -24.42 -6.68
N LEU A 502 -6.11 -23.97 -7.17
CA LEU A 502 -7.34 -23.82 -6.40
C LEU A 502 -8.35 -24.85 -6.89
N THR A 503 -8.76 -25.78 -6.02
CA THR A 503 -9.71 -26.86 -6.33
C THR A 503 -10.94 -26.73 -5.47
N GLU A 504 -12.13 -26.66 -6.06
CA GLU A 504 -13.40 -26.54 -5.33
C GLU A 504 -13.41 -25.34 -4.35
N CYS A 505 -12.74 -24.24 -4.70
CA CYS A 505 -12.63 -23.07 -3.83
C CYS A 505 -13.67 -22.00 -4.17
N VAL A 506 -13.91 -21.09 -3.22
CA VAL A 506 -14.64 -19.84 -3.45
C VAL A 506 -13.70 -18.67 -3.15
N VAL A 507 -13.41 -17.85 -4.15
CA VAL A 507 -12.50 -16.71 -4.06
C VAL A 507 -13.28 -15.42 -4.27
N THR A 508 -13.35 -14.57 -3.24
CA THR A 508 -13.99 -13.25 -3.37
C THR A 508 -13.02 -12.14 -3.72
N GLY A 509 -11.72 -12.34 -3.51
CA GLY A 509 -10.68 -11.44 -3.97
C GLY A 509 -10.28 -11.69 -5.43
N ASP A 510 -9.31 -10.91 -5.91
CA ASP A 510 -8.72 -11.08 -7.23
C ASP A 510 -7.91 -12.38 -7.32
N VAL A 511 -7.87 -12.96 -8.51
CA VAL A 511 -6.92 -14.02 -8.87
C VAL A 511 -5.98 -13.48 -9.93
N ARG A 512 -4.68 -13.53 -9.67
CA ARG A 512 -3.66 -12.99 -10.56
C ARG A 512 -2.53 -13.95 -10.82
N ALA A 513 -2.03 -13.93 -12.05
CA ALA A 513 -0.78 -14.55 -12.44
C ALA A 513 0.10 -13.46 -13.05
N ALA A 514 1.31 -13.32 -12.55
CA ALA A 514 2.28 -12.36 -13.08
C ALA A 514 3.60 -13.06 -13.39
N ASP A 515 4.42 -12.42 -14.22
CA ASP A 515 5.67 -12.98 -14.71
C ASP A 515 5.43 -14.34 -15.40
N ARG A 516 6.09 -15.45 -15.03
CA ARG A 516 5.82 -16.80 -15.59
C ARG A 516 4.88 -17.63 -14.71
N GLY A 517 4.21 -16.98 -13.76
CA GLY A 517 3.43 -17.64 -12.71
C GLY A 517 2.22 -18.34 -13.29
N ARG A 518 1.80 -19.43 -12.65
CA ARG A 518 0.69 -20.26 -13.12
C ARG A 518 -0.39 -20.40 -12.05
N VAL A 519 -1.63 -20.08 -12.42
CA VAL A 519 -2.80 -20.38 -11.60
C VAL A 519 -3.69 -21.40 -12.31
N ARG A 520 -4.08 -22.45 -11.61
CA ARG A 520 -5.06 -23.45 -12.08
C ARG A 520 -6.29 -23.42 -11.21
N LEU A 521 -7.44 -23.14 -11.82
CA LEU A 521 -8.75 -23.07 -11.17
C LEU A 521 -9.56 -24.30 -11.57
N VAL A 522 -9.70 -25.27 -10.68
CA VAL A 522 -10.46 -26.51 -10.91
C VAL A 522 -11.76 -26.42 -10.13
N ARG A 523 -12.91 -26.36 -10.81
CA ARG A 523 -14.23 -26.23 -10.16
C ARG A 523 -14.26 -25.11 -9.09
N THR A 524 -13.59 -23.99 -9.36
CA THR A 524 -13.42 -22.88 -8.43
C THR A 524 -14.23 -21.67 -8.87
N GLU A 525 -14.98 -21.08 -7.94
CA GLU A 525 -15.74 -19.86 -8.16
C GLU A 525 -14.89 -18.63 -7.80
N VAL A 526 -14.88 -17.62 -8.67
CA VAL A 526 -14.15 -16.36 -8.46
C VAL A 526 -15.08 -15.19 -8.72
N SER A 527 -15.29 -14.32 -7.74
CA SER A 527 -16.06 -13.08 -7.91
C SER A 527 -15.19 -11.84 -8.15
N GLY A 528 -13.89 -11.89 -7.82
CA GLY A 528 -12.94 -10.81 -8.12
C GLY A 528 -12.41 -10.86 -9.54
N ALA A 529 -11.51 -9.94 -9.88
CA ALA A 529 -10.90 -9.89 -11.20
C ALA A 529 -9.97 -11.09 -11.41
N VAL A 530 -9.92 -11.62 -12.64
CA VAL A 530 -8.98 -12.68 -13.02
C VAL A 530 -8.06 -12.16 -14.11
N VAL A 531 -6.80 -11.93 -13.74
CA VAL A 531 -5.84 -11.17 -14.56
C VAL A 531 -4.53 -11.94 -14.70
N ALA A 532 -4.10 -12.18 -15.94
CA ALA A 532 -2.79 -12.72 -16.25
C ALA A 532 -1.95 -11.67 -16.97
N ASP A 533 -0.71 -11.45 -16.52
CA ASP A 533 0.27 -10.69 -17.29
C ASP A 533 0.64 -11.45 -18.59
N PRO A 534 1.21 -10.80 -19.62
CA PRO A 534 1.45 -11.41 -20.94
C PRO A 534 2.30 -12.70 -20.94
N THR A 535 3.12 -12.91 -19.91
CA THR A 535 4.00 -14.08 -19.78
C THR A 535 3.47 -15.15 -18.81
N ALA A 536 2.33 -14.88 -18.16
CA ALA A 536 1.77 -15.70 -17.11
C ALA A 536 0.57 -16.52 -17.62
N GLU A 537 0.13 -17.50 -16.85
CA GLU A 537 -0.97 -18.39 -17.27
C GLU A 537 -2.02 -18.55 -16.16
N ILE A 538 -3.29 -18.42 -16.55
CA ILE A 538 -4.43 -18.83 -15.73
C ILE A 538 -5.30 -19.81 -16.53
N THR A 539 -5.45 -21.03 -16.01
CA THR A 539 -6.31 -22.07 -16.59
C THR A 539 -7.56 -22.29 -15.73
N ARG A 540 -8.70 -22.56 -16.38
CA ARG A 540 -9.98 -22.89 -15.75
C ARG A 540 -10.48 -24.23 -16.25
N GLU A 541 -10.78 -25.14 -15.32
CA GLU A 541 -11.25 -26.52 -15.57
C GLU A 541 -12.54 -26.87 -14.82
#